data_AF-A0A944TGB0-F1
#
_entry.id   AF-A0A944TGB0-F1
#
_cell.length_a   1.000
_cell.length_b   1.000
_cell.length_c   1.000
_cell.angle_alpha   90.00
_cell.angle_beta   90.00
_cell.angle_gamma   90.00
#
_symmetry.space_group_name_H-M   'P 1'
#
loop_
_entity.id
_entity.type
_entity.pdbx_description
1 polymer ?
#
loop_
_entity_poly.entity_id
_entity_poly.type
_entity_poly.pdbx_seq_one_letter_code
_entity_poly.pdbx_strand_id
1 'polypeptide(L)'
;MLANLNREEFIALLRKLGQEGDDDVLTAARDLHARITVAGIDWDNLLVPEEDPDAEPEEDEDDYADEEDEYGEDDDDADEGDGDDGDDDDDDDDADDADDAGDDEDTALSAEQKKEAADLIAAISGQEVSASTKEDMKEYKQDLADGEFGAMDLKYLRSLRARLGK
;
A
#
# COMPACT_ATOMS: atom_id res chain seq x y z
N MET A 1 0.86 31.67 5.91
CA MET A 1 0.90 31.72 7.40
C MET A 1 0.32 30.42 7.93
N LEU A 2 1.11 29.55 8.58
CA LEU A 2 0.66 28.31 9.24
C LEU A 2 -0.11 28.63 10.54
N ALA A 3 -1.15 29.44 10.45
CA ALA A 3 -1.62 30.33 11.51
C ALA A 3 -2.17 29.65 12.78
N ASN A 4 -2.20 28.32 12.88
CA ASN A 4 -2.72 27.61 14.05
C ASN A 4 -1.81 26.51 14.61
N LEU A 5 -0.63 26.25 14.02
CA LEU A 5 0.27 25.22 14.54
C LEU A 5 1.41 25.85 15.35
N ASN A 6 1.33 25.75 16.68
CA ASN A 6 2.43 26.16 17.56
C ASN A 6 3.57 25.12 17.49
N ARG A 7 4.64 25.47 16.79
CA ARG A 7 5.83 24.61 16.58
C ARG A 7 6.44 24.10 17.89
N GLU A 8 6.51 24.92 18.93
CA GLU A 8 7.16 24.52 20.19
C GLU A 8 6.35 23.46 20.93
N GLU A 9 5.02 23.61 20.96
CA GLU A 9 4.12 22.62 21.53
C GLU A 9 4.09 21.33 20.72
N PHE A 10 4.13 21.45 19.39
CA PHE A 10 4.16 20.29 18.48
C PHE A 10 5.43 19.45 18.72
N ILE A 11 6.59 20.09 18.84
CA ILE A 11 7.85 19.40 19.18
C ILE A 11 7.78 18.77 20.59
N ALA A 12 7.13 19.42 21.55
CA ALA A 12 6.97 18.85 22.89
C ALA A 12 6.15 17.55 22.88
N LEU A 13 5.10 17.48 22.05
CA LEU A 13 4.32 16.25 21.86
C LEU A 13 5.13 15.16 21.16
N LEU A 14 5.89 15.49 20.11
CA LEU A 14 6.77 14.52 19.44
C LEU A 14 7.78 13.88 20.39
N ARG A 15 8.35 14.67 21.32
CA ARG A 15 9.28 14.14 22.33
C ARG A 15 8.62 13.15 23.30
N LYS A 16 7.31 13.27 23.54
CA LYS A 16 6.58 12.33 24.40
C LYS A 16 6.37 10.96 23.76
N LEU A 17 6.36 10.88 22.43
CA LEU A 17 6.20 9.61 21.71
C LEU A 17 7.33 8.61 21.99
N GLY A 18 8.50 9.08 22.43
CA GLY A 18 9.64 8.22 22.80
C GLY A 18 9.66 7.78 24.27
N GLN A 19 8.60 8.05 25.04
CA GLN A 19 8.52 7.63 26.45
C GLN A 19 8.05 6.18 26.57
N GLU A 20 8.46 5.51 27.65
CA GLU A 20 8.10 4.09 27.91
C GLU A 20 6.63 3.92 28.35
N GLY A 21 5.92 5.01 28.63
CA GLY A 21 4.53 5.00 29.10
C GLY A 21 3.53 5.03 27.95
N ASP A 22 2.91 3.90 27.67
CA ASP A 22 1.98 3.73 26.54
C ASP A 22 0.78 4.71 26.59
N ASP A 23 0.21 4.98 27.76
CA ASP A 23 -0.93 5.91 27.91
C ASP A 23 -0.57 7.35 27.52
N ASP A 24 0.62 7.81 27.91
CA ASP A 24 1.12 9.15 27.61
C ASP A 24 1.49 9.28 26.13
N VAL A 25 2.04 8.21 25.55
CA VAL A 25 2.36 8.11 24.11
C VAL A 25 1.07 8.16 23.28
N LEU A 26 0.06 7.36 23.62
CA LEU A 26 -1.23 7.33 22.90
C LEU A 26 -1.95 8.68 22.98
N THR A 27 -1.91 9.33 24.14
CA THR A 27 -2.48 10.67 24.30
C THR A 27 -1.74 11.68 23.43
N ALA A 28 -0.41 11.66 23.44
CA ALA A 28 0.39 12.56 22.62
C ALA A 28 0.18 12.33 21.10
N ALA A 29 0.05 11.08 20.66
CA ALA A 29 -0.23 10.74 19.27
C ALA A 29 -1.61 11.26 18.81
N ARG A 30 -2.64 11.07 19.64
CA ARG A 30 -4.00 11.59 19.37
C ARG A 30 -4.00 13.12 19.31
N ASP A 31 -3.29 13.78 20.21
CA ASP A 31 -3.17 15.24 20.24
C ASP A 31 -2.45 15.79 19.00
N LEU A 32 -1.40 15.12 18.52
CA LEU A 32 -0.71 15.47 17.28
C LEU A 32 -1.65 15.39 16.09
N HIS A 33 -2.36 14.27 15.93
CA HIS A 33 -3.30 14.06 14.83
C HIS A 33 -4.44 15.08 14.83
N ALA A 34 -5.00 15.38 16.01
CA ALA A 34 -6.06 16.38 16.16
C ALA A 34 -5.58 17.77 15.72
N ARG A 35 -4.34 18.16 16.08
CA ARG A 35 -3.77 19.47 15.72
C ARG A 35 -3.53 19.60 14.21
N ILE A 36 -3.04 18.55 13.56
CA ILE A 36 -2.84 18.50 12.10
C ILE A 36 -4.19 18.61 11.38
N THR A 37 -5.18 17.84 11.82
CA THR A 37 -6.53 17.83 11.26
C THR A 37 -7.24 19.19 11.43
N VAL A 38 -7.16 19.78 12.62
CA VAL A 38 -7.76 21.11 12.91
C VAL A 38 -7.06 22.21 12.11
N ALA A 39 -5.76 22.09 11.88
CA ALA A 39 -5.02 23.03 11.05
C ALA A 39 -5.28 22.85 9.54
N GLY A 40 -5.86 21.72 9.12
CA GLY A 40 -6.11 21.38 7.71
C GLY A 40 -4.81 21.26 6.91
N ILE A 41 -3.76 20.76 7.53
CA ILE A 41 -2.43 20.59 6.94
C ILE A 41 -2.17 19.10 6.81
N ASP A 42 -1.72 18.64 5.65
CA ASP A 42 -1.28 17.25 5.45
C ASP A 42 0.21 17.08 5.78
N TRP A 43 0.65 15.83 5.95
CA TRP A 43 2.05 15.51 6.26
C TRP A 43 3.02 16.00 5.18
N ASP A 44 2.64 15.95 3.91
CA ASP A 44 3.44 16.48 2.79
C ASP A 44 3.69 17.98 2.88
N ASN A 45 2.77 18.73 3.48
CA ASN A 45 2.90 20.17 3.67
C ASN A 45 3.66 20.53 4.96
N LEU A 46 3.79 19.57 5.89
CA LEU A 46 4.53 19.73 7.14
C LEU A 46 6.00 19.30 6.98
N LEU A 47 6.26 18.27 6.18
CA LEU A 47 7.58 17.74 5.92
C LEU A 47 8.23 18.54 4.79
N VAL A 48 9.42 19.08 5.08
CA VAL A 48 10.24 19.67 4.03
C VAL A 48 10.78 18.50 3.20
N PRO A 49 10.52 18.43 1.87
CA PRO A 49 11.12 17.41 1.04
C PRO A 49 12.64 17.46 1.18
N GLU A 50 13.30 16.32 1.15
CA GLU A 50 14.76 16.32 1.15
C GLU A 50 15.21 17.07 -0.12
N GLU A 51 15.86 18.22 0.05
CA GLU A 51 16.57 18.89 -1.04
C GLU A 51 17.65 17.91 -1.50
N ASP A 52 17.41 17.29 -2.66
CA ASP A 52 18.41 16.46 -3.31
C ASP A 52 19.61 17.38 -3.59
N PRO A 53 20.79 17.12 -2.99
CA PRO A 53 21.95 17.98 -3.18
C PRO A 53 22.47 17.96 -4.63
N ASP A 54 22.01 17.01 -5.44
CA ASP A 54 22.27 16.89 -6.87
C ASP A 54 21.05 17.31 -7.73
N ALA A 55 19.94 17.78 -7.13
CA ALA A 55 18.88 18.41 -7.91
C ALA A 55 19.40 19.70 -8.52
N GLU A 56 19.44 19.73 -9.85
CA GLU A 56 19.70 20.97 -10.57
C GLU A 56 18.60 21.97 -10.21
N PRO A 57 18.94 23.26 -10.00
CA PRO A 57 17.93 24.27 -9.75
C PRO A 57 16.93 24.23 -10.90
N GLU A 58 15.65 24.00 -10.58
CA GLU A 58 14.55 24.20 -11.52
C GLU A 58 14.72 25.63 -12.06
N GLU A 59 15.19 25.74 -13.31
CA GLU A 59 15.32 27.03 -13.97
C GLU A 59 13.90 27.60 -14.02
N ASP A 60 13.67 28.69 -13.28
CA ASP A 60 12.46 29.50 -13.42
C ASP A 60 12.26 29.74 -14.92
N GLU A 61 11.26 29.09 -15.53
CA GLU A 61 10.86 29.24 -16.93
C GLU A 61 10.22 30.63 -17.12
N ASP A 62 11.05 31.65 -16.96
CA ASP A 62 10.77 33.04 -17.25
C ASP A 62 10.93 33.27 -18.75
N ASP A 63 9.85 33.06 -19.48
CA ASP A 63 9.37 33.93 -20.56
C ASP A 63 10.41 34.47 -21.55
N TYR A 64 10.76 33.68 -22.57
CA TYR A 64 11.00 34.22 -23.92
C TYR A 64 10.40 33.31 -24.99
N ALA A 65 9.29 33.80 -25.55
CA ALA A 65 8.72 33.38 -26.83
C ALA A 65 9.65 33.66 -28.04
N ASP A 66 9.22 33.14 -29.19
CA ASP A 66 9.77 33.21 -30.57
C ASP A 66 10.90 32.21 -30.91
N GLU A 67 10.89 31.49 -32.03
CA GLU A 67 10.11 31.62 -33.27
C GLU A 67 10.15 30.26 -34.00
N GLU A 68 9.14 30.08 -34.86
CA GLU A 68 8.85 29.00 -35.81
C GLU A 68 10.05 28.27 -36.44
N ASP A 69 9.92 26.95 -36.61
CA ASP A 69 10.13 26.40 -37.96
C ASP A 69 9.38 25.08 -38.16
N GLU A 70 8.36 25.23 -38.97
CA GLU A 70 7.46 24.30 -39.62
C GLU A 70 8.20 23.44 -40.66
N TYR A 71 8.19 22.11 -40.48
CA TYR A 71 8.38 21.16 -41.60
C TYR A 71 7.41 20.00 -41.41
N GLY A 72 6.34 20.02 -42.20
CA GLY A 72 5.36 18.94 -42.29
C GLY A 72 5.73 17.88 -43.33
N GLU A 73 4.74 16.96 -43.48
CA GLU A 73 4.50 16.04 -44.61
C GLU A 73 5.45 14.82 -44.70
N ASP A 74 5.04 13.56 -44.82
CA ASP A 74 3.82 12.87 -45.30
C ASP A 74 3.75 11.52 -44.53
N ASP A 75 2.61 11.01 -44.05
CA ASP A 75 1.56 10.27 -44.79
C ASP A 75 2.08 9.00 -45.49
N ASP A 76 1.90 7.84 -44.84
CA ASP A 76 1.85 6.53 -45.51
C ASP A 76 0.80 5.65 -44.81
N ASP A 77 -0.29 5.49 -45.55
CA ASP A 77 -1.53 4.77 -45.38
C ASP A 77 -1.35 3.22 -45.33
N ALA A 78 -2.48 2.51 -45.13
CA ALA A 78 -2.73 1.08 -45.35
C ALA A 78 -2.25 0.08 -44.26
N ASP A 79 -3.00 -0.95 -43.86
CA ASP A 79 -4.28 -1.53 -44.27
C ASP A 79 -4.58 -2.70 -43.29
N GLU A 80 -5.84 -3.14 -43.27
CA GLU A 80 -6.43 -4.12 -42.36
C GLU A 80 -5.96 -5.58 -42.56
N GLY A 81 -6.28 -6.45 -41.60
CA GLY A 81 -6.22 -7.91 -41.73
C GLY A 81 -6.16 -8.57 -40.35
N ASP A 82 -7.31 -8.89 -39.74
CA ASP A 82 -8.11 -10.12 -39.92
C ASP A 82 -7.48 -11.34 -39.25
N GLY A 83 -8.32 -12.09 -38.54
CA GLY A 83 -7.96 -13.06 -37.52
C GLY A 83 -7.42 -14.39 -38.04
N ASP A 84 -6.99 -15.22 -37.09
CA ASP A 84 -6.93 -16.67 -37.29
C ASP A 84 -7.14 -17.38 -35.96
N ASP A 85 -8.17 -18.23 -35.98
CA ASP A 85 -8.56 -19.25 -35.03
C ASP A 85 -7.52 -20.38 -34.92
N GLY A 86 -7.62 -21.18 -33.85
CA GLY A 86 -6.91 -22.46 -33.67
C GLY A 86 -6.62 -22.65 -32.19
N ASP A 87 -7.55 -23.13 -31.36
CA ASP A 87 -8.22 -24.45 -31.36
C ASP A 87 -7.27 -25.61 -31.08
N ASP A 88 -7.78 -26.53 -30.25
CA ASP A 88 -7.29 -27.88 -29.93
C ASP A 88 -5.95 -27.98 -29.17
N ASP A 89 -5.74 -28.83 -28.16
CA ASP A 89 -6.41 -30.00 -27.59
C ASP A 89 -5.82 -30.07 -26.15
N ASP A 90 -6.59 -30.26 -25.08
CA ASP A 90 -7.12 -31.54 -24.59
C ASP A 90 -6.07 -32.44 -23.88
N ASP A 91 -6.60 -33.31 -23.02
CA ASP A 91 -5.96 -34.26 -22.09
C ASP A 91 -5.45 -33.70 -20.74
N ASP A 92 -6.24 -33.64 -19.66
CA ASP A 92 -6.97 -34.70 -18.92
C ASP A 92 -6.08 -35.38 -17.84
N ASP A 93 -6.75 -35.85 -16.78
CA ASP A 93 -6.26 -36.47 -15.53
C ASP A 93 -5.66 -35.51 -14.47
N ASP A 94 -6.19 -35.37 -13.26
CA ASP A 94 -6.90 -36.37 -12.46
C ASP A 94 -7.71 -35.69 -11.34
N ALA A 95 -8.82 -36.33 -11.00
CA ALA A 95 -9.81 -35.89 -10.04
C ALA A 95 -9.41 -36.29 -8.61
N ASP A 96 -9.58 -35.36 -7.67
CA ASP A 96 -10.02 -35.64 -6.31
C ASP A 96 -11.07 -34.56 -5.99
N ASP A 97 -12.28 -34.75 -6.49
CA ASP A 97 -13.42 -35.33 -5.76
C ASP A 97 -13.79 -34.57 -4.48
N ALA A 98 -14.89 -33.82 -4.64
CA ALA A 98 -15.94 -33.58 -3.68
C ALA A 98 -15.61 -32.79 -2.40
N ASP A 99 -15.89 -31.48 -2.47
CA ASP A 99 -16.98 -30.93 -1.65
C ASP A 99 -17.65 -29.78 -2.42
N ASP A 100 -18.53 -30.18 -3.35
CA ASP A 100 -19.64 -29.35 -3.84
C ASP A 100 -20.63 -29.18 -2.69
N ALA A 101 -20.49 -28.07 -1.96
CA ALA A 101 -21.58 -27.46 -1.22
C ALA A 101 -21.75 -26.06 -1.79
N GLY A 102 -22.72 -25.95 -2.69
CA GLY A 102 -23.00 -24.76 -3.47
C GLY A 102 -23.29 -23.50 -2.64
N ASP A 103 -22.92 -22.40 -3.28
CA ASP A 103 -23.72 -21.18 -3.45
C ASP A 103 -24.24 -20.53 -2.16
N ASP A 104 -23.42 -19.65 -1.58
CA ASP A 104 -23.80 -18.30 -1.13
C ASP A 104 -22.57 -17.62 -0.45
N GLU A 105 -22.27 -16.36 -0.82
CA GLU A 105 -21.41 -15.40 -0.07
C GLU A 105 -19.90 -15.27 -0.44
N ASP A 106 -19.67 -14.66 -1.60
CA ASP A 106 -18.42 -14.33 -2.35
C ASP A 106 -17.30 -13.53 -1.64
N THR A 107 -17.12 -13.60 -0.31
CA THR A 107 -16.03 -12.87 0.40
C THR A 107 -15.48 -13.54 1.67
N ALA A 108 -16.17 -14.52 2.24
CA ALA A 108 -15.83 -15.05 3.56
C ALA A 108 -14.86 -16.25 3.53
N LEU A 109 -13.76 -16.17 4.26
CA LEU A 109 -12.78 -17.27 4.38
C LEU A 109 -13.34 -18.49 5.12
N SER A 110 -12.96 -19.69 4.65
CA SER A 110 -13.22 -20.96 5.36
C SER A 110 -12.47 -21.03 6.70
N ALA A 111 -12.88 -21.95 7.59
CA ALA A 111 -12.22 -22.13 8.88
C ALA A 111 -10.75 -22.56 8.73
N GLU A 112 -10.46 -23.39 7.73
CA GLU A 112 -9.11 -23.85 7.38
C GLU A 112 -8.27 -22.68 6.89
N GLN A 113 -8.82 -21.83 6.02
CA GLN A 113 -8.16 -20.64 5.50
C GLN A 113 -7.87 -19.61 6.59
N LYS A 114 -8.81 -19.39 7.52
CA LYS A 114 -8.60 -18.52 8.68
C LYS A 114 -7.49 -19.05 9.60
N LYS A 115 -7.46 -20.36 9.81
CA LYS A 115 -6.39 -20.99 10.59
C LYS A 115 -5.03 -20.84 9.89
N GLU A 116 -4.97 -21.07 8.58
CA GLU A 116 -3.76 -20.87 7.80
C GLU A 116 -3.28 -19.41 7.85
N ALA A 117 -4.18 -18.44 7.70
CA ALA A 117 -3.86 -17.02 7.84
C ALA A 117 -3.21 -16.73 9.20
N ALA A 118 -3.79 -17.23 10.30
CA ALA A 118 -3.24 -17.06 11.63
C ALA A 118 -1.83 -17.66 11.79
N ASP A 119 -1.61 -18.85 11.22
CA ASP A 119 -0.30 -19.52 11.24
C ASP A 119 0.74 -18.73 10.42
N LEU A 120 0.36 -18.20 9.26
CA LEU A 120 1.22 -17.36 8.42
C LEU A 120 1.60 -16.04 9.11
N ILE A 121 0.63 -15.35 9.72
CA ILE A 121 0.86 -14.11 10.47
C ILE A 121 1.86 -14.35 11.61
N ALA A 122 1.67 -15.42 12.38
CA ALA A 122 2.57 -15.77 13.47
C ALA A 122 3.98 -16.10 12.96
N ALA A 123 4.06 -16.84 11.86
CA ALA A 123 5.32 -17.24 11.25
C ALA A 123 6.13 -16.06 10.69
N ILE A 124 5.46 -15.10 10.04
CA ILE A 124 6.07 -13.86 9.50
C ILE A 124 6.51 -12.95 10.65
N SER A 125 5.66 -12.75 11.65
CA SER A 125 5.96 -11.90 12.83
C SER A 125 7.17 -12.39 13.63
N GLY A 126 7.43 -13.70 13.63
CA GLY A 126 8.57 -14.32 14.29
C GLY A 126 9.91 -14.18 13.56
N GLN A 127 9.94 -13.65 12.33
CA GLN A 127 11.17 -13.42 11.57
C GLN A 127 11.77 -12.02 11.82
N GLU A 128 13.00 -11.81 11.36
CA GLU A 128 13.64 -10.49 11.30
C GLU A 128 13.08 -9.65 10.15
N VAL A 129 11.80 -9.29 10.26
CA VAL A 129 11.12 -8.34 9.36
C VAL A 129 11.13 -6.93 9.93
N SER A 130 10.86 -5.95 9.07
CA SER A 130 10.80 -4.53 9.45
C SER A 130 9.75 -4.27 10.52
N ALA A 131 9.90 -3.16 11.27
CA ALA A 131 8.92 -2.76 12.27
C ALA A 131 7.52 -2.54 11.68
N SER A 132 7.45 -1.89 10.51
CA SER A 132 6.21 -1.69 9.75
C SER A 132 5.56 -3.03 9.38
N THR A 133 6.31 -3.99 8.86
CA THR A 133 5.76 -5.32 8.54
C THR A 133 5.20 -6.03 9.77
N LYS A 134 5.78 -5.84 10.97
CA LYS A 134 5.23 -6.40 12.21
C LYS A 134 3.94 -5.70 12.65
N GLU A 135 3.78 -4.42 12.31
CA GLU A 135 2.55 -3.67 12.54
C GLU A 135 1.46 -4.18 11.61
N ASP A 136 1.73 -4.31 10.31
CA ASP A 136 0.81 -4.91 9.33
C ASP A 136 0.33 -6.30 9.79
N MET A 137 1.22 -7.14 10.33
CA MET A 137 0.84 -8.46 10.83
C MET A 137 -0.10 -8.41 12.05
N LYS A 138 -0.04 -7.34 12.86
CA LYS A 138 -0.98 -7.14 13.97
C LYS A 138 -2.34 -6.68 13.43
N GLU A 139 -2.35 -5.81 12.43
CA GLU A 139 -3.55 -5.34 11.75
C GLU A 139 -4.28 -6.51 11.10
N TYR A 140 -3.59 -7.31 10.27
CA TYR A 140 -4.19 -8.51 9.67
C TYR A 140 -4.72 -9.52 10.70
N LYS A 141 -4.10 -9.59 11.88
CA LYS A 141 -4.61 -10.45 12.97
C LYS A 141 -5.92 -9.91 13.54
N GLN A 142 -6.05 -8.59 13.63
CA GLN A 142 -7.27 -7.94 14.05
C GLN A 142 -8.36 -8.08 12.99
N ASP A 143 -8.05 -7.83 11.72
CA ASP A 143 -8.97 -8.00 10.59
C ASP A 143 -9.51 -9.43 10.52
N LEU A 144 -8.67 -10.42 10.86
CA LEU A 144 -9.07 -11.83 10.92
C LEU A 144 -10.06 -12.11 12.06
N ALA A 145 -9.94 -11.39 13.18
CA ALA A 145 -10.86 -11.49 14.30
C ALA A 145 -12.18 -10.74 14.05
N ASP A 146 -12.09 -9.60 13.36
CA ASP A 146 -13.23 -8.74 13.00
C ASP A 146 -13.98 -9.27 11.77
N GLY A 147 -13.40 -10.23 11.05
CA GLY A 147 -13.99 -10.87 9.87
C GLY A 147 -13.82 -10.08 8.58
N GLU A 148 -12.98 -9.03 8.61
CA GLU A 148 -12.65 -8.17 7.47
C GLU A 148 -11.51 -8.75 6.60
N PHE A 149 -10.77 -9.73 7.13
CA PHE A 149 -9.69 -10.39 6.42
C PHE A 149 -10.19 -11.36 5.34
N GLY A 150 -9.80 -11.11 4.09
CA GLY A 150 -10.32 -11.82 2.91
C GLY A 150 -9.33 -12.75 2.21
N ALA A 151 -9.77 -13.32 1.09
CA ALA A 151 -8.96 -14.22 0.25
C ALA A 151 -7.72 -13.53 -0.37
N MET A 152 -7.81 -12.23 -0.66
CA MET A 152 -6.69 -11.45 -1.19
C MET A 152 -5.58 -11.29 -0.15
N ASP A 153 -5.93 -11.02 1.11
CA ASP A 153 -4.97 -10.88 2.20
C ASP A 153 -4.26 -12.21 2.49
N LEU A 154 -5.01 -13.32 2.49
CA LEU A 154 -4.43 -14.66 2.60
C LEU A 154 -3.41 -14.93 1.48
N LYS A 155 -3.74 -14.56 0.23
CA LYS A 155 -2.82 -14.70 -0.91
C LYS A 155 -1.56 -13.85 -0.73
N TYR A 156 -1.70 -12.63 -0.22
CA TYR A 156 -0.56 -11.77 0.10
C TYR A 156 0.35 -12.42 1.15
N LEU A 157 -0.20 -12.89 2.28
CA LEU A 157 0.56 -13.55 3.34
C LEU A 157 1.34 -14.77 2.84
N ARG A 158 0.71 -15.62 2.01
CA ARG A 158 1.38 -16.76 1.37
C ARG A 158 2.58 -16.30 0.54
N SER A 159 2.40 -15.26 -0.27
CA SER A 159 3.49 -14.72 -1.12
C SER A 159 4.62 -14.10 -0.31
N LEU A 160 4.28 -13.37 0.77
CA LEU A 160 5.24 -12.74 1.66
C LEU A 160 6.06 -13.79 2.39
N ARG A 161 5.40 -14.82 2.93
CA ARG A 161 6.08 -15.94 3.60
C ARG A 161 7.03 -16.68 2.66
N ALA A 162 6.64 -16.90 1.41
CA ALA A 162 7.48 -17.54 0.41
C ALA A 162 8.76 -16.72 0.10
N ARG A 163 8.67 -15.39 0.12
CA ARG A 163 9.83 -14.50 -0.06
C ARG A 163 10.77 -14.51 1.15
N LEU A 164 10.22 -14.55 2.35
CA LEU A 164 10.99 -14.55 3.60
C LEU A 164 11.58 -15.91 3.98
N GLY A 165 11.10 -16.99 3.36
CA GLY A 165 11.61 -18.35 3.55
C GLY A 165 12.78 -18.74 2.64
N LYS A 166 13.36 -17.77 1.93
CA LYS A 166 14.41 -17.94 0.93
C LYS A 166 15.72 -17.32 1.42
#